data_AF-A0A8H4NL53-F1
#
_entry.id   AF-A0A8H4NL53-F1
#
_cell.length_a   1.000
_cell.length_b   1.000
_cell.length_c   1.000
_cell.angle_alpha   90.00
_cell.angle_beta   90.00
_cell.angle_gamma   90.00
#
_symmetry.space_group_name_H-M   'P 1'
#
loop_
_entity.id
_entity.type
_entity.pdbx_description
1 polymer ?
#
loop_
_entity_poly.entity_id
_entity_poly.type
_entity_poly.pdbx_seq_one_letter_code
_entity_poly.pdbx_strand_id
1 'polypeptide(L)'
;MRLQSFLPQLLPWFLLAEATLAQNTLKQTCTGLKNLSKCKFEFSVPYGVNATIKTVPDRKYDECKSKEKYKKPCPTPRKPKAMCDAWRCVPGGWIDTTKQVITGLEVLTKKVNLCDTVRKILGQPQGDNFIKSSDAICQCFPRIGELSATLGFKSFEQGVLSAADSKDVDQVVKVQKCMNDSGFPTANDRDKVRKTLQSKAKRKVLIIEGPEVNEDSYSQLMAISKSCKPGSSCTGMQIQETISKLFTPYMAEIARQFRQGLFVPWVPLLENLLLISNDFNSAAQNLGSPFLGFKSRFDYATQTSCVELGSCDGPAVSSFFKQVGDIINNTQLIYKMRAPDTANNLLTTYIKEAQDVNATAEELSDESESADLFRGGEIQSVQDLFKFVPTVDRTFLLQRKIGSIVDFYAGYSAENRDLVSSTFNSLVNVSDSSSEAIEKELNIKERPDNDDLLQQILMMKTVMRKGLYDNILAMKQAFKRYDDQIAKSSFGPGKAGVVMEPSVIGYQRWTKIPKMAMPCSKQVTKTFNKSGFSKTFSFTEYSKCMVEGATAYYPKLQIPYIRLTL
;
A
#
# COMPACT_ATOMS: atom_id res chain seq x y z
N MET A 1 -9.52 -10.10 -40.66
CA MET A 1 -10.05 -11.20 -39.83
C MET A 1 -9.33 -11.18 -38.48
N ARG A 2 -9.99 -10.65 -37.44
CA ARG A 2 -9.50 -10.65 -36.06
C ARG A 2 -10.26 -11.77 -35.33
N LEU A 3 -9.55 -12.74 -34.77
CA LEU A 3 -10.11 -13.65 -33.78
C LEU A 3 -9.77 -13.10 -32.39
N GLN A 4 -10.79 -12.56 -31.75
CA GLN A 4 -10.80 -12.08 -30.37
C GLN A 4 -11.07 -13.24 -29.40
N SER A 5 -10.17 -13.34 -28.41
CA SER A 5 -10.48 -13.49 -26.97
C SER A 5 -11.75 -14.22 -26.54
N PHE A 6 -11.65 -15.41 -25.92
CA PHE A 6 -12.66 -15.94 -24.98
C PHE A 6 -12.08 -17.00 -24.01
N LEU A 7 -10.91 -16.77 -23.40
CA LEU A 7 -10.36 -17.73 -22.42
C LEU A 7 -9.80 -17.23 -21.08
N PRO A 8 -9.68 -15.91 -20.75
CA PRO A 8 -9.26 -15.53 -19.40
C PRO A 8 -10.42 -15.21 -18.42
N GLN A 9 -11.69 -15.28 -18.84
CA GLN A 9 -12.83 -14.87 -17.97
C GLN A 9 -13.47 -15.98 -17.12
N LEU A 10 -13.14 -17.26 -17.35
CA LEU A 10 -13.74 -18.38 -16.59
C LEU A 10 -12.93 -18.80 -15.34
N LEU A 11 -11.65 -18.45 -15.25
CA LEU A 11 -10.78 -18.81 -14.12
C LEU A 11 -11.20 -18.22 -12.76
N PRO A 12 -11.75 -16.99 -12.64
CA PRO A 12 -12.21 -16.47 -11.35
C PRO A 12 -13.45 -17.21 -10.81
N TRP A 13 -14.31 -17.70 -11.70
CA TRP A 13 -15.59 -18.32 -11.32
C TRP A 13 -15.41 -19.77 -10.82
N PHE A 14 -14.48 -20.53 -11.42
CA PHE A 14 -14.14 -21.86 -10.90
C PHE A 14 -13.46 -21.81 -9.52
N LEU A 15 -12.59 -20.81 -9.26
CA LEU A 15 -11.95 -20.63 -7.95
C LEU A 15 -12.93 -20.16 -6.85
N LEU A 16 -13.93 -19.35 -7.20
CA LEU A 16 -15.00 -18.93 -6.27
C LEU A 16 -16.00 -20.06 -5.99
N ALA A 17 -16.30 -20.92 -6.97
CA ALA A 17 -17.18 -22.08 -6.79
C ALA A 17 -16.54 -23.15 -5.89
N GLU A 18 -15.24 -23.45 -6.05
CA GLU A 18 -14.53 -24.40 -5.18
C GLU A 18 -14.39 -23.88 -3.73
N ALA A 19 -14.12 -22.58 -3.55
CA ALA A 19 -14.04 -21.96 -2.22
C ALA A 19 -15.40 -21.97 -1.49
N THR A 20 -16.50 -21.70 -2.20
CA THR A 20 -17.86 -21.73 -1.62
C THR A 20 -18.34 -23.15 -1.34
N LEU A 21 -17.99 -24.14 -2.16
CA LEU A 21 -18.25 -25.56 -1.90
C LEU A 21 -17.47 -26.09 -0.69
N ALA A 22 -16.19 -25.75 -0.55
CA ALA A 22 -15.38 -26.13 0.60
C ALA A 22 -15.89 -25.48 1.91
N GLN A 23 -16.27 -24.20 1.87
CA GLN A 23 -16.87 -23.51 3.02
C GLN A 23 -18.24 -24.09 3.43
N ASN A 24 -19.09 -24.46 2.46
CA ASN A 24 -20.37 -25.11 2.75
C ASN A 24 -20.19 -26.50 3.37
N THR A 25 -19.19 -27.26 2.91
CA THR A 25 -18.86 -28.59 3.45
C THR A 25 -18.31 -28.49 4.88
N LEU A 26 -17.44 -27.50 5.16
CA LEU A 26 -16.97 -27.18 6.51
C LEU A 26 -18.13 -26.78 7.44
N LYS A 27 -19.02 -25.89 6.99
CA LYS A 27 -20.18 -25.41 7.77
C LYS A 27 -21.14 -26.56 8.13
N GLN A 28 -21.40 -27.46 7.17
CA GLN A 28 -22.22 -28.66 7.41
C GLN A 28 -21.57 -29.60 8.43
N THR A 29 -20.27 -29.86 8.29
CA THR A 29 -19.50 -30.72 9.22
C THR A 29 -19.50 -30.14 10.63
N CYS A 30 -19.34 -28.83 10.76
CA CYS A 30 -19.27 -28.12 12.04
C CYS A 30 -20.61 -28.00 12.78
N THR A 31 -21.75 -28.12 12.09
CA THR A 31 -23.08 -28.01 12.71
C THR A 31 -23.33 -29.11 13.74
N GLY A 32 -22.79 -30.32 13.52
CA GLY A 32 -22.93 -31.47 14.41
C GLY A 32 -21.87 -31.56 15.53
N LEU A 33 -20.97 -30.58 15.65
CA LEU A 33 -19.76 -30.66 16.49
C LEU A 33 -19.70 -29.57 17.57
N LYS A 34 -20.85 -29.00 17.97
CA LYS A 34 -20.91 -27.94 18.98
C LYS A 34 -20.29 -28.37 20.31
N ASN A 35 -19.46 -27.49 20.90
CA ASN A 35 -18.77 -27.70 22.18
C ASN A 35 -17.81 -28.91 22.22
N LEU A 36 -17.31 -29.37 21.07
CA LEU A 36 -16.37 -30.49 21.00
C LEU A 36 -15.08 -30.23 21.80
N SER A 37 -14.52 -29.02 21.72
CA SER A 37 -13.29 -28.64 22.43
C SER A 37 -13.36 -28.83 23.95
N LYS A 38 -14.57 -28.74 24.54
CA LYS A 38 -14.80 -28.91 25.98
C LYS A 38 -15.03 -30.37 26.38
N CYS A 39 -15.22 -31.28 25.44
CA CYS A 39 -15.56 -32.70 25.66
C CYS A 39 -16.72 -32.95 26.63
N LYS A 40 -17.66 -32.01 26.75
CA LYS A 40 -18.82 -32.08 27.66
C LYS A 40 -20.11 -32.55 26.99
N PHE A 41 -20.12 -32.71 25.66
CA PHE A 41 -21.32 -33.07 24.92
C PHE A 41 -21.52 -34.58 24.89
N GLU A 42 -22.70 -35.02 25.35
CA GLU A 42 -23.16 -36.41 25.29
C GLU A 42 -24.43 -36.52 24.47
N PHE A 43 -24.55 -37.60 23.69
CA PHE A 43 -25.75 -37.89 22.90
C PHE A 43 -26.20 -39.34 23.09
N SER A 44 -27.49 -39.58 22.86
CA SER A 44 -28.11 -40.89 23.06
C SER A 44 -28.08 -41.72 21.79
N VAL A 45 -27.47 -42.90 21.86
CA VAL A 45 -27.42 -43.87 20.76
C VAL A 45 -28.27 -45.08 21.14
N PRO A 46 -29.20 -45.54 20.29
CA PRO A 46 -30.02 -46.70 20.60
C PRO A 46 -29.19 -47.98 20.48
N TYR A 47 -29.32 -48.88 21.45
CA TYR A 47 -28.62 -50.18 21.44
C TYR A 47 -29.58 -51.38 21.47
N GLY A 48 -30.87 -51.17 21.75
CA GLY A 48 -31.86 -52.24 21.76
C GLY A 48 -33.28 -51.74 22.01
N VAL A 49 -34.20 -52.68 22.20
CA VAL A 49 -35.59 -52.42 22.58
C VAL A 49 -36.04 -53.34 23.70
N ASN A 50 -36.78 -52.76 24.65
CA ASN A 50 -37.53 -53.51 25.64
C ASN A 50 -39.02 -53.52 25.28
N ALA A 51 -39.69 -54.62 25.59
CA ALA A 51 -41.14 -54.71 25.44
C ALA A 51 -41.80 -54.10 26.68
N THR A 52 -42.67 -53.12 26.49
CA THR A 52 -43.48 -52.59 27.59
C THR A 52 -44.61 -53.58 27.85
N ILE A 53 -44.59 -54.19 29.03
CA ILE A 53 -45.55 -55.22 29.43
C ILE A 53 -46.55 -54.59 30.40
N LYS A 54 -47.85 -54.80 30.16
CA LYS A 54 -48.90 -54.51 31.14
C LYS A 54 -49.56 -55.81 31.57
N THR A 55 -49.78 -55.90 32.87
CA THR A 55 -50.62 -56.95 33.46
C THR A 55 -52.07 -56.53 33.26
N VAL A 56 -52.81 -57.26 32.42
CA VAL A 56 -54.23 -57.03 32.18
C VAL A 56 -55.05 -58.12 32.85
N PRO A 57 -56.28 -57.80 33.32
CA PRO A 57 -57.21 -58.81 33.78
C PRO A 57 -57.46 -59.84 32.68
N ASP A 58 -57.49 -61.11 33.06
CA ASP A 58 -57.83 -62.23 32.17
C ASP A 58 -58.76 -63.18 32.92
N ARG A 59 -59.55 -63.97 32.21
CA ARG A 59 -60.41 -64.97 32.85
C ARG A 59 -60.02 -66.34 32.35
N LYS A 60 -59.66 -67.22 33.29
CA LYS A 60 -59.41 -68.63 33.00
C LYS A 60 -60.54 -69.47 33.59
N TYR A 61 -61.00 -70.48 32.87
CA TYR A 61 -62.03 -71.37 33.38
C TYR A 61 -61.40 -72.40 34.33
N ASP A 62 -61.91 -72.48 35.56
CA ASP A 62 -61.44 -73.46 36.55
C ASP A 62 -62.38 -74.68 36.57
N GLU A 63 -61.90 -75.75 35.93
CA GLU A 63 -62.62 -77.02 35.81
C GLU A 63 -62.78 -77.76 37.16
N CYS A 64 -62.09 -77.34 38.23
CA CYS A 64 -62.16 -77.95 39.56
C CYS A 64 -62.07 -76.93 40.71
N LYS A 65 -62.86 -75.86 40.64
CA LYS A 65 -62.87 -74.80 41.67
C LYS A 65 -63.18 -75.33 43.07
N SER A 66 -64.03 -76.35 43.20
CA SER A 66 -64.28 -77.02 44.48
C SER A 66 -64.38 -78.54 44.30
N LYS A 67 -64.09 -79.29 45.36
CA LYS A 67 -64.25 -80.74 45.40
C LYS A 67 -65.42 -81.09 46.30
N GLU A 68 -66.40 -81.79 45.76
CA GLU A 68 -67.57 -82.27 46.49
C GLU A 68 -67.37 -83.73 46.89
N LYS A 69 -67.58 -84.03 48.17
CA LYS A 69 -67.51 -85.39 48.72
C LYS A 69 -68.82 -86.11 48.46
N TYR A 70 -68.77 -87.25 47.78
CA TYR A 70 -69.94 -88.08 47.55
C TYR A 70 -69.65 -89.53 47.92
N LYS A 71 -70.71 -90.28 48.26
CA LYS A 71 -70.63 -91.70 48.56
C LYS A 71 -70.69 -92.51 47.26
N LYS A 72 -69.65 -93.29 46.96
CA LYS A 72 -69.62 -94.21 45.83
C LYS A 72 -69.72 -95.65 46.33
N PRO A 73 -70.50 -96.55 45.69
CA PRO A 73 -70.52 -97.95 46.04
C PRO A 73 -69.11 -98.56 45.96
N CYS A 74 -68.67 -99.21 47.03
CA CYS A 74 -67.41 -99.96 47.13
C CYS A 74 -67.66 -101.32 47.82
N PRO A 75 -68.50 -102.18 47.22
CA PRO A 75 -68.83 -103.47 47.81
C PRO A 75 -67.57 -104.32 48.00
N THR A 76 -67.44 -104.95 49.17
CA THR A 76 -66.44 -105.98 49.42
C THR A 76 -67.15 -107.33 49.64
N PRO A 77 -66.47 -108.48 49.44
CA PRO A 77 -67.10 -109.80 49.61
C PRO A 77 -67.75 -110.01 50.99
N ARG A 78 -67.25 -109.33 52.03
CA ARG A 78 -67.83 -109.34 53.38
C ARG A 78 -68.93 -108.29 53.61
N LYS A 79 -69.02 -107.24 52.78
CA LYS A 79 -70.00 -106.16 52.89
C LYS A 79 -70.43 -105.67 51.50
N PRO A 80 -71.40 -106.35 50.84
CA PRO A 80 -71.82 -106.05 49.48
C PRO A 80 -72.60 -104.73 49.31
N LYS A 81 -72.90 -104.00 50.40
CA LYS A 81 -73.54 -102.66 50.36
C LYS A 81 -72.64 -101.53 50.87
N ALA A 82 -71.33 -101.75 50.99
CA ALA A 82 -70.42 -100.72 51.49
C ALA A 82 -70.34 -99.51 50.52
N MET A 83 -70.39 -98.30 51.08
CA MET A 83 -70.24 -97.03 50.36
C MET A 83 -68.99 -96.31 50.88
N CYS A 84 -68.10 -95.94 49.97
CA CYS A 84 -66.84 -95.26 50.28
C CYS A 84 -66.95 -93.78 49.93
N ASP A 85 -66.18 -92.98 50.63
CA ASP A 85 -66.05 -91.57 50.32
C ASP A 85 -65.20 -91.39 49.06
N ALA A 86 -65.77 -90.73 48.05
CA ALA A 86 -65.08 -90.30 46.84
C ALA A 86 -65.23 -88.78 46.67
N TRP A 87 -64.36 -88.18 45.88
CA TRP A 87 -64.42 -86.75 45.56
C TRP A 87 -64.70 -86.58 44.08
N ARG A 88 -65.55 -85.61 43.71
CA ARG A 88 -65.69 -85.13 42.33
C ARG A 88 -65.38 -83.64 42.27
N CYS A 89 -64.74 -83.21 41.18
CA CYS A 89 -64.54 -81.81 40.89
C CYS A 89 -65.87 -81.18 40.47
N VAL A 90 -66.20 -80.03 41.06
CA VAL A 90 -67.33 -79.20 40.65
C VAL A 90 -66.75 -77.99 39.93
N PRO A 91 -66.98 -77.85 38.61
CA PRO A 91 -66.57 -76.67 37.86
C PRO A 91 -67.28 -75.45 38.44
N GLY A 92 -66.52 -74.42 38.83
CA GLY A 92 -67.07 -73.31 39.62
C GLY A 92 -66.97 -71.94 38.95
N GLY A 93 -66.85 -71.93 37.63
CA GLY A 93 -66.90 -70.74 36.79
C GLY A 93 -65.54 -70.13 36.45
N TRP A 94 -65.59 -68.97 35.79
CA TRP A 94 -64.41 -68.20 35.43
C TRP A 94 -63.74 -67.62 36.66
N ILE A 95 -62.44 -67.85 36.80
CA ILE A 95 -61.61 -67.19 37.81
C ILE A 95 -60.92 -65.99 37.16
N ASP A 96 -60.97 -64.84 37.85
CA ASP A 96 -60.19 -63.67 37.46
C ASP A 96 -58.71 -63.99 37.72
N THR A 97 -57.96 -64.01 36.64
CA THR A 97 -56.50 -64.13 36.61
C THR A 97 -55.93 -62.86 36.00
N THR A 98 -54.61 -62.79 35.88
CA THR A 98 -53.98 -61.74 35.09
C THR A 98 -53.05 -62.35 34.06
N LYS A 99 -52.98 -61.74 32.88
CA LYS A 99 -51.99 -62.07 31.87
C LYS A 99 -51.13 -60.87 31.56
N GLN A 100 -49.86 -61.13 31.26
CA GLN A 100 -48.95 -60.11 30.79
C GLN A 100 -49.11 -59.97 29.27
N VAL A 101 -49.52 -58.79 28.82
CA VAL A 101 -49.58 -58.45 27.39
C VAL A 101 -48.59 -57.35 27.07
N ILE A 102 -47.94 -57.48 25.91
CA ILE A 102 -47.06 -56.42 25.39
C ILE A 102 -47.94 -55.31 24.84
N THR A 103 -47.72 -54.09 25.32
CA THR A 103 -48.51 -52.90 24.93
C THR A 103 -47.72 -51.88 24.12
N GLY A 104 -46.43 -52.12 23.91
CA GLY A 104 -45.57 -51.25 23.11
C GLY A 104 -44.09 -51.59 23.25
N LEU A 105 -43.25 -50.78 22.61
CA LEU A 105 -41.79 -50.87 22.72
C LEU A 105 -41.21 -49.62 23.37
N GLU A 106 -40.15 -49.82 24.14
CA GLU A 106 -39.27 -48.78 24.64
C GLU A 106 -37.88 -48.96 24.01
N VAL A 107 -37.35 -47.89 23.40
CA VAL A 107 -36.02 -47.92 22.80
C VAL A 107 -35.00 -47.67 23.89
N LEU A 108 -34.09 -48.62 24.08
CA LEU A 108 -33.01 -48.51 25.05
C LEU A 108 -31.87 -47.71 24.44
N THR A 109 -31.52 -46.61 25.09
CA THR A 109 -30.46 -45.69 24.66
C THR A 109 -29.30 -45.69 25.64
N LYS A 110 -28.07 -45.53 25.14
CA LYS A 110 -26.89 -45.25 25.96
C LYS A 110 -26.36 -43.86 25.64
N LYS A 111 -25.87 -43.14 26.66
CA LYS A 111 -25.17 -41.87 26.46
C LYS A 111 -23.75 -42.15 25.99
N VAL A 112 -23.31 -41.41 24.98
CA VAL A 112 -21.97 -41.52 24.39
C VAL A 112 -21.34 -40.14 24.34
N ASN A 113 -20.08 -40.02 24.77
CA ASN A 113 -19.31 -38.78 24.68
C ASN A 113 -18.86 -38.52 23.24
N LEU A 114 -19.01 -37.27 22.78
CA LEU A 114 -18.64 -36.89 21.43
C LEU A 114 -17.14 -36.95 21.17
N CYS A 115 -16.29 -36.56 22.13
CA CYS A 115 -14.83 -36.65 21.97
C CYS A 115 -14.36 -38.10 21.80
N ASP A 116 -14.92 -39.02 22.58
CA ASP A 116 -14.58 -40.45 22.46
C ASP A 116 -15.05 -41.01 21.11
N THR A 117 -16.21 -40.56 20.64
CA THR A 117 -16.70 -40.89 19.29
C THR A 117 -15.74 -40.37 18.22
N VAL A 118 -15.26 -39.13 18.33
CA VAL A 118 -14.30 -38.53 17.39
C VAL A 118 -12.96 -39.27 17.41
N ARG A 119 -12.42 -39.59 18.59
CA ARG A 119 -11.19 -40.39 18.74
C ARG A 119 -11.33 -41.77 18.12
N LYS A 120 -12.49 -42.41 18.29
CA LYS A 120 -12.77 -43.72 17.69
C LYS A 120 -12.83 -43.66 16.16
N ILE A 121 -13.42 -42.60 15.61
CA ILE A 121 -13.63 -42.45 14.16
C ILE A 121 -12.34 -42.05 13.43
N LEU A 122 -11.60 -41.08 13.98
CA LEU A 122 -10.40 -40.55 13.34
C LEU A 122 -9.14 -41.33 13.72
N GLY A 123 -9.17 -42.09 14.82
CA GLY A 123 -7.99 -42.61 15.50
C GLY A 123 -7.48 -41.61 16.53
N GLN A 124 -6.95 -42.10 17.66
CA GLN A 124 -6.63 -41.28 18.83
C GLN A 124 -5.75 -40.03 18.54
N PRO A 125 -4.59 -40.12 17.85
CA PRO A 125 -3.75 -38.94 17.62
C PRO A 125 -4.42 -37.90 16.68
N GLN A 126 -5.14 -38.36 15.65
CA GLN A 126 -5.87 -37.46 14.74
C GLN A 126 -7.09 -36.85 15.42
N GLY A 127 -7.80 -37.63 16.23
CA GLY A 127 -8.95 -37.20 17.02
C GLY A 127 -8.60 -36.15 18.05
N ASP A 128 -7.50 -36.34 18.80
CA ASP A 128 -7.05 -35.36 19.80
C ASP A 128 -6.62 -34.04 19.16
N ASN A 129 -5.91 -34.09 18.03
CA ASN A 129 -5.54 -32.89 17.27
C ASN A 129 -6.78 -32.16 16.72
N PHE A 130 -7.76 -32.90 16.20
CA PHE A 130 -9.02 -32.32 15.72
C PHE A 130 -9.82 -31.69 16.85
N ILE A 131 -9.97 -32.36 18.01
CA ILE A 131 -10.70 -31.83 19.17
C ILE A 131 -10.09 -30.50 19.62
N LYS A 132 -8.75 -30.43 19.72
CA LYS A 132 -8.03 -29.20 20.10
C LYS A 132 -8.24 -28.05 19.10
N SER A 133 -8.27 -28.36 17.80
CA SER A 133 -8.41 -27.36 16.72
C SER A 133 -9.86 -27.11 16.29
N SER A 134 -10.84 -27.83 16.86
CA SER A 134 -12.23 -27.82 16.42
C SER A 134 -12.89 -26.45 16.54
N ASP A 135 -12.58 -25.66 17.57
CA ASP A 135 -13.12 -24.30 17.71
C ASP A 135 -12.55 -23.35 16.64
N ALA A 136 -11.26 -23.48 16.29
CA ALA A 136 -10.70 -22.71 15.19
C ALA A 136 -11.35 -23.06 13.85
N ILE A 137 -11.51 -24.35 13.55
CA ILE A 137 -12.10 -24.81 12.28
C ILE A 137 -13.59 -24.46 12.19
N CYS A 138 -14.34 -24.63 13.29
CA CYS A 138 -15.80 -24.58 13.27
C CYS A 138 -16.41 -23.27 13.77
N GLN A 139 -15.63 -22.42 14.44
CA GLN A 139 -16.10 -21.11 14.92
C GLN A 139 -15.29 -19.97 14.30
N CYS A 140 -13.97 -20.02 14.39
CA CYS A 140 -13.12 -18.90 13.97
C CYS A 140 -12.98 -18.79 12.45
N PHE A 141 -12.75 -19.90 11.75
CA PHE A 141 -12.59 -19.88 10.29
C PHE A 141 -13.84 -19.38 9.54
N PRO A 142 -15.09 -19.85 9.84
CA PRO A 142 -16.29 -19.30 9.22
C PRO A 142 -16.50 -17.82 9.54
N ARG A 143 -16.07 -17.37 10.73
CA ARG A 143 -16.21 -15.99 11.16
C ARG A 143 -15.41 -15.01 10.29
N ILE A 144 -14.27 -15.43 9.72
CA ILE A 144 -13.53 -14.61 8.74
C ILE A 144 -14.40 -14.31 7.52
N GLY A 145 -15.13 -15.32 7.02
CA GLY A 145 -16.05 -15.17 5.90
C GLY A 145 -17.18 -14.18 6.21
N GLU A 146 -17.76 -14.26 7.41
CA GLU A 146 -18.79 -13.30 7.86
C GLU A 146 -18.22 -11.87 7.98
N LEU A 147 -17.02 -11.73 8.53
CA LEU A 147 -16.34 -10.43 8.66
C LEU A 147 -16.00 -9.83 7.29
N SER A 148 -15.63 -10.64 6.30
CA SER A 148 -15.30 -10.15 4.95
C SER A 148 -16.44 -9.40 4.25
N ALA A 149 -17.68 -9.60 4.70
CA ALA A 149 -18.85 -8.91 4.17
C ALA A 149 -19.11 -7.56 4.86
N THR A 150 -18.48 -7.26 6.00
CA THR A 150 -18.71 -6.04 6.76
C THR A 150 -18.04 -4.83 6.11
N LEU A 151 -18.55 -3.63 6.43
CA LEU A 151 -17.96 -2.38 5.94
C LEU A 151 -16.56 -2.18 6.52
N GLY A 152 -16.35 -2.46 7.80
CA GLY A 152 -15.04 -2.23 8.42
C GLY A 152 -13.92 -3.09 7.88
N PHE A 153 -14.22 -4.34 7.48
CA PHE A 153 -13.27 -5.18 6.78
C PHE A 153 -12.86 -4.58 5.43
N LYS A 154 -13.84 -4.09 4.65
CA LYS A 154 -13.60 -3.48 3.33
C LYS A 154 -12.86 -2.15 3.43
N SER A 155 -13.23 -1.29 4.37
CA SER A 155 -12.54 -0.03 4.64
C SER A 155 -11.07 -0.28 4.97
N PHE A 156 -10.79 -1.27 5.84
CA PHE A 156 -9.42 -1.62 6.18
C PHE A 156 -8.63 -2.20 5.00
N GLU A 157 -9.25 -3.07 4.20
CA GLU A 157 -8.64 -3.58 2.97
C GLU A 157 -8.30 -2.46 1.96
N GLN A 158 -9.05 -1.36 1.98
CA GLN A 158 -8.82 -0.18 1.14
C GLN A 158 -7.92 0.87 1.81
N GLY A 159 -7.57 0.70 3.09
CA GLY A 159 -6.80 1.67 3.85
C GLY A 159 -7.56 2.96 4.18
N VAL A 160 -8.89 2.94 4.20
CA VAL A 160 -9.74 4.11 4.50
C VAL A 160 -9.96 4.23 6.01
N LEU A 161 -9.57 5.35 6.60
CA LEU A 161 -9.67 5.61 8.04
C LEU A 161 -11.05 6.19 8.41
N SER A 162 -12.08 5.35 8.45
CA SER A 162 -13.45 5.73 8.85
C SER A 162 -13.81 5.31 10.28
N ALA A 163 -14.46 6.23 11.00
CA ALA A 163 -14.84 6.06 12.42
C ALA A 163 -15.89 4.95 12.71
N ALA A 164 -16.50 4.34 11.69
CA ALA A 164 -17.58 3.36 11.84
C ALA A 164 -17.10 1.92 12.12
N ASP A 165 -15.78 1.66 12.01
CA ASP A 165 -15.28 0.34 11.58
C ASP A 165 -14.39 -0.39 12.60
N SER A 166 -14.15 0.18 13.79
CA SER A 166 -13.15 -0.35 14.74
C SER A 166 -13.49 -1.70 15.37
N LYS A 167 -14.78 -2.01 15.57
CA LYS A 167 -15.23 -3.28 16.16
C LYS A 167 -14.93 -4.48 15.27
N ASP A 168 -14.95 -4.29 13.96
CA ASP A 168 -14.69 -5.36 13.00
C ASP A 168 -13.21 -5.75 13.00
N VAL A 169 -12.32 -4.77 13.13
CA VAL A 169 -10.86 -5.00 13.21
C VAL A 169 -10.48 -5.77 14.46
N ASP A 170 -11.06 -5.44 15.63
CA ASP A 170 -10.86 -6.21 16.86
C ASP A 170 -11.30 -7.68 16.71
N GLN A 171 -12.38 -7.92 15.97
CA GLN A 171 -12.86 -9.28 15.68
C GLN A 171 -11.90 -10.01 14.73
N VAL A 172 -11.36 -9.33 13.72
CA VAL A 172 -10.33 -9.90 12.84
C VAL A 172 -9.12 -10.36 13.64
N VAL A 173 -8.60 -9.52 14.56
CA VAL A 173 -7.45 -9.86 15.42
C VAL A 173 -7.76 -11.07 16.31
N LYS A 174 -8.94 -11.12 16.93
CA LYS A 174 -9.36 -12.25 17.77
C LYS A 174 -9.45 -13.56 16.97
N VAL A 175 -10.02 -13.48 15.76
CA VAL A 175 -10.16 -14.65 14.88
C VAL A 175 -8.81 -15.13 14.39
N GLN A 176 -7.90 -14.22 13.97
CA GLN A 176 -6.54 -14.58 13.58
C GLN A 176 -5.79 -15.26 14.72
N LYS A 177 -5.88 -14.71 15.95
CA LYS A 177 -5.28 -15.32 17.14
C LYS A 177 -5.83 -16.73 17.39
N CYS A 178 -7.16 -16.91 17.32
CA CYS A 178 -7.79 -18.22 17.47
C CYS A 178 -7.26 -19.27 16.47
N MET A 179 -7.07 -18.86 15.21
CA MET A 179 -6.51 -19.74 14.17
C MET A 179 -5.04 -20.10 14.46
N ASN A 180 -4.22 -19.10 14.80
CA ASN A 180 -2.79 -19.29 15.06
C ASN A 180 -2.55 -20.16 16.31
N ASP A 181 -3.27 -19.90 17.41
CA ASP A 181 -3.18 -20.66 18.67
C ASP A 181 -3.58 -22.13 18.48
N SER A 182 -4.38 -22.43 17.44
CA SER A 182 -4.81 -23.78 17.07
C SER A 182 -3.92 -24.46 16.03
N GLY A 183 -2.77 -23.86 15.69
CA GLY A 183 -1.80 -24.45 14.76
C GLY A 183 -2.05 -24.18 13.28
N PHE A 184 -2.92 -23.21 12.94
CA PHE A 184 -3.13 -22.75 11.56
C PHE A 184 -2.47 -21.39 11.35
N PRO A 185 -1.18 -21.34 11.00
CA PRO A 185 -0.44 -20.09 10.89
C PRO A 185 -0.99 -19.20 9.78
N THR A 186 -0.84 -17.89 9.97
CA THR A 186 -1.14 -16.87 8.97
C THR A 186 0.03 -16.73 8.00
N ALA A 187 -0.22 -17.01 6.72
CA ALA A 187 0.72 -16.74 5.64
C ALA A 187 0.43 -15.36 5.01
N ASN A 188 1.42 -14.80 4.31
CA ASN A 188 1.30 -13.52 3.63
C ASN A 188 2.18 -13.45 2.37
N ASP A 189 1.91 -12.49 1.49
CA ASP A 189 2.72 -12.21 0.29
C ASP A 189 3.50 -10.88 0.38
N ARG A 190 3.77 -10.39 1.60
CA ARG A 190 4.43 -9.12 1.88
C ARG A 190 5.73 -8.92 1.09
N ASP A 191 6.62 -9.91 1.12
CA ASP A 191 7.93 -9.80 0.46
C ASP A 191 7.80 -9.77 -1.06
N LYS A 192 6.79 -10.46 -1.62
CA LYS A 192 6.50 -10.43 -3.06
C LYS A 192 5.96 -9.06 -3.47
N VAL A 193 5.08 -8.48 -2.66
CA VAL A 193 4.53 -7.15 -2.88
C VAL A 193 5.61 -6.08 -2.78
N ARG A 194 6.48 -6.13 -1.76
CA ARG A 194 7.63 -5.21 -1.62
C ARG A 194 8.61 -5.33 -2.77
N LYS A 195 8.97 -6.55 -3.20
CA LYS A 195 9.81 -6.75 -4.39
C LYS A 195 9.18 -6.17 -5.65
N THR A 196 7.87 -6.31 -5.81
CA THR A 196 7.13 -5.73 -6.95
C THR A 196 7.17 -4.20 -6.88
N LEU A 197 6.97 -3.60 -5.71
CA LEU A 197 7.07 -2.16 -5.51
C LEU A 197 8.48 -1.64 -5.83
N GLN A 198 9.51 -2.29 -5.29
CA GLN A 198 10.91 -1.93 -5.54
C GLN A 198 11.31 -2.11 -7.01
N SER A 199 10.73 -3.08 -7.74
CA SER A 199 10.94 -3.21 -9.20
C SER A 199 10.39 -2.04 -10.02
N LYS A 200 9.48 -1.23 -9.45
CA LYS A 200 9.00 0.01 -10.07
C LYS A 200 9.99 1.16 -9.91
N ALA A 201 10.94 1.07 -8.96
CA ALA A 201 12.05 2.01 -8.89
C ALA A 201 12.92 1.82 -10.15
N LYS A 202 12.95 2.83 -11.00
CA LYS A 202 13.68 2.86 -12.27
C LYS A 202 14.63 4.05 -12.26
N ARG A 203 15.48 4.17 -13.29
CA ARG A 203 16.30 5.37 -13.51
C ARG A 203 15.34 6.57 -13.62
N LYS A 204 15.30 7.45 -12.60
CA LYS A 204 14.36 8.58 -12.39
C LYS A 204 13.05 8.31 -11.64
N VAL A 205 12.87 7.13 -11.04
CA VAL A 205 11.74 6.88 -10.14
C VAL A 205 12.26 6.34 -8.82
N LEU A 206 12.03 7.07 -7.74
CA LEU A 206 12.31 6.62 -6.38
C LEU A 206 11.02 6.24 -5.68
N ILE A 207 11.09 5.21 -4.84
CA ILE A 207 9.99 4.80 -3.99
C ILE A 207 10.44 4.96 -2.54
N ILE A 208 9.74 5.81 -1.80
CA ILE A 208 9.97 6.02 -0.37
C ILE A 208 8.87 5.28 0.37
N GLU A 209 9.21 4.15 0.99
CA GLU A 209 8.26 3.37 1.79
C GLU A 209 8.04 4.03 3.15
N GLY A 210 6.77 4.10 3.54
CA GLY A 210 6.34 4.52 4.87
C GLY A 210 6.08 3.34 5.79
N PRO A 211 5.48 3.59 6.96
CA PRO A 211 5.27 2.56 7.95
C PRO A 211 4.17 1.59 7.57
N GLU A 212 4.44 0.30 7.77
CA GLU A 212 3.43 -0.73 7.59
C GLU A 212 2.30 -0.60 8.62
N VAL A 213 1.07 -0.46 8.13
CA VAL A 213 -0.13 -0.34 8.96
C VAL A 213 -0.75 -1.72 9.15
N ASN A 214 -0.44 -2.33 10.31
CA ASN A 214 -1.07 -3.56 10.78
C ASN A 214 -2.40 -3.27 11.50
N GLU A 215 -3.06 -4.30 12.03
CA GLU A 215 -4.35 -4.15 12.72
C GLU A 215 -4.28 -3.29 13.98
N ASP A 216 -3.21 -3.39 14.76
CA ASP A 216 -3.05 -2.61 16.00
C ASP A 216 -2.92 -1.11 15.67
N SER A 217 -2.01 -0.79 14.75
CA SER A 217 -1.82 0.59 14.28
C SER A 217 -3.08 1.13 13.59
N TYR A 218 -3.75 0.32 12.78
CA TYR A 218 -5.00 0.72 12.12
C TYR A 218 -6.11 0.99 13.14
N SER A 219 -6.30 0.14 14.15
CA SER A 219 -7.25 0.36 15.24
C SER A 219 -6.95 1.64 16.03
N GLN A 220 -5.68 1.92 16.33
CA GLN A 220 -5.26 3.16 17.00
C GLN A 220 -5.56 4.40 16.15
N LEU A 221 -5.22 4.37 14.86
CA LEU A 221 -5.50 5.46 13.92
C LEU A 221 -7.02 5.72 13.76
N MET A 222 -7.83 4.67 13.70
CA MET A 222 -9.30 4.83 13.68
C MET A 222 -9.85 5.42 14.98
N ALA A 223 -9.31 5.01 16.13
CA ALA A 223 -9.72 5.56 17.42
C ALA A 223 -9.43 7.07 17.49
N ILE A 224 -8.27 7.50 16.98
CA ILE A 224 -7.91 8.91 16.83
C ILE A 224 -8.86 9.63 15.85
N SER A 225 -9.07 9.08 14.64
CA SER A 225 -9.98 9.66 13.64
C SER A 225 -11.40 9.84 14.20
N LYS A 226 -11.88 8.90 15.01
CA LYS A 226 -13.18 8.99 15.68
C LYS A 226 -13.20 10.06 16.79
N SER A 227 -12.13 10.20 17.55
CA SER A 227 -12.06 11.14 18.67
C SER A 227 -11.79 12.58 18.24
N CYS A 228 -11.14 12.80 17.08
CA CYS A 228 -10.74 14.10 16.54
C CYS A 228 -11.71 14.70 15.50
N LYS A 229 -13.03 14.48 15.62
CA LYS A 229 -13.99 15.13 14.71
C LYS A 229 -13.94 16.67 14.83
N PRO A 230 -14.29 17.42 13.77
CA PRO A 230 -14.39 18.87 13.85
C PRO A 230 -15.23 19.31 15.06
N GLY A 231 -14.65 20.15 15.93
CA GLY A 231 -15.27 20.61 17.19
C GLY A 231 -15.05 19.74 18.43
N SER A 232 -14.18 18.70 18.36
CA SER A 232 -13.83 17.85 19.50
C SER A 232 -12.48 18.20 20.14
N SER A 233 -12.31 17.84 21.42
CA SER A 233 -11.08 18.04 22.20
C SER A 233 -10.19 16.79 22.20
N CYS A 234 -9.79 16.31 21.02
CA CYS A 234 -8.83 15.21 20.98
C CYS A 234 -7.45 15.66 21.49
N THR A 235 -6.81 14.79 22.27
CA THR A 235 -5.53 15.04 22.93
C THR A 235 -4.39 14.82 21.93
N GLY A 236 -3.69 15.90 21.57
CA GLY A 236 -2.59 15.83 20.60
C GLY A 236 -1.49 14.84 21.02
N MET A 237 -1.20 14.74 22.32
CA MET A 237 -0.20 13.81 22.87
C MET A 237 -0.43 12.34 22.46
N GLN A 238 -1.67 11.84 22.50
CA GLN A 238 -1.96 10.45 22.10
C GLN A 238 -1.77 10.24 20.59
N ILE A 239 -2.04 11.27 19.79
CA ILE A 239 -1.82 11.26 18.36
C ILE A 239 -0.32 11.21 18.09
N GLN A 240 0.44 12.12 18.70
CA GLN A 240 1.88 12.21 18.54
C GLN A 240 2.59 10.93 18.98
N GLU A 241 2.20 10.32 20.11
CA GLU A 241 2.76 9.03 20.55
C GLU A 241 2.50 7.92 19.51
N THR A 242 1.28 7.85 18.99
CA THR A 242 0.89 6.84 17.99
C THR A 242 1.69 7.02 16.69
N ILE A 243 1.75 8.25 16.18
CA ILE A 243 2.48 8.59 14.96
C ILE A 243 3.99 8.39 15.14
N SER A 244 4.54 8.83 16.28
CA SER A 244 5.98 8.67 16.58
C SER A 244 6.35 7.19 16.62
N LYS A 245 5.60 6.36 17.34
CA LYS A 245 5.83 4.90 17.39
C LYS A 245 5.75 4.26 16.01
N LEU A 246 4.85 4.74 15.16
CA LEU A 246 4.66 4.21 13.81
C LEU A 246 5.82 4.59 12.86
N PHE A 247 6.25 5.86 12.87
CA PHE A 247 7.23 6.40 11.92
C PHE A 247 8.69 6.31 12.36
N THR A 248 8.99 6.33 13.66
CA THR A 248 10.38 6.34 14.17
C THR A 248 11.29 5.28 13.52
N PRO A 249 10.83 4.02 13.30
CA PRO A 249 11.67 3.00 12.63
C PRO A 249 11.99 3.29 11.16
N TYR A 250 11.27 4.23 10.52
CA TYR A 250 11.32 4.52 9.09
C TYR A 250 11.96 5.89 8.78
N MET A 251 11.97 6.83 9.74
CA MET A 251 12.39 8.22 9.48
C MET A 251 13.80 8.36 8.92
N ALA A 252 14.76 7.61 9.45
CA ALA A 252 16.14 7.65 8.95
C ALA A 252 16.23 7.24 7.47
N GLU A 253 15.46 6.22 7.06
CA GLU A 253 15.44 5.75 5.67
C GLU A 253 14.67 6.71 4.76
N ILE A 254 13.52 7.24 5.22
CA ILE A 254 12.75 8.27 4.50
C ILE A 254 13.65 9.48 4.23
N ALA A 255 14.30 10.01 5.27
CA ALA A 255 15.20 11.14 5.17
C ALA A 255 16.37 10.84 4.23
N ARG A 256 17.00 9.67 4.34
CA ARG A 256 18.09 9.24 3.45
C ARG A 256 17.66 9.25 1.97
N GLN A 257 16.45 8.79 1.66
CA GLN A 257 15.93 8.78 0.29
C GLN A 257 15.67 10.20 -0.24
N PHE A 258 15.09 11.09 0.56
CA PHE A 258 14.94 12.51 0.21
C PHE A 258 16.31 13.17 -0.05
N ARG A 259 17.28 12.93 0.83
CA ARG A 259 18.65 13.44 0.71
C ARG A 259 19.30 13.02 -0.60
N GLN A 260 19.37 11.72 -0.84
CA GLN A 260 20.05 11.18 -2.02
C GLN A 260 19.31 11.47 -3.33
N GLY A 261 17.98 11.46 -3.27
CA GLY A 261 17.13 11.64 -4.44
C GLY A 261 16.98 13.09 -4.89
N LEU A 262 16.95 14.03 -3.95
CA LEU A 262 16.55 15.42 -4.21
C LEU A 262 17.56 16.44 -3.72
N PHE A 263 17.94 16.44 -2.45
CA PHE A 263 18.78 17.52 -1.90
C PHE A 263 20.21 17.49 -2.42
N VAL A 264 20.81 16.30 -2.55
CA VAL A 264 22.16 16.10 -3.14
C VAL A 264 22.26 16.68 -4.56
N PRO A 265 21.29 16.48 -5.48
CA PRO A 265 21.35 17.14 -6.79
C PRO A 265 20.90 18.61 -6.79
N TRP A 266 20.02 19.03 -5.89
CA TRP A 266 19.48 20.41 -5.91
C TRP A 266 20.46 21.46 -5.40
N VAL A 267 21.15 21.21 -4.28
CA VAL A 267 22.09 22.19 -3.71
C VAL A 267 23.21 22.56 -4.71
N PRO A 268 23.93 21.60 -5.32
CA PRO A 268 24.96 21.93 -6.31
C PRO A 268 24.40 22.60 -7.57
N LEU A 269 23.18 22.29 -7.99
CA LEU A 269 22.54 22.98 -9.12
C LEU A 269 22.43 24.48 -8.80
N LEU A 270 21.85 24.81 -7.65
CA LEU A 270 21.64 26.20 -7.24
C LEU A 270 22.95 26.95 -7.00
N GLU A 271 23.92 26.31 -6.33
CA GLU A 271 25.26 26.88 -6.12
C GLU A 271 25.98 27.15 -7.45
N ASN A 272 25.89 26.23 -8.41
CA ASN A 272 26.48 26.43 -9.73
C ASN A 272 25.81 27.58 -10.49
N LEU A 273 24.49 27.71 -10.46
CA LEU A 273 23.79 28.84 -11.08
C LEU A 273 24.23 30.17 -10.46
N LEU A 274 24.40 30.21 -9.13
CA LEU A 274 24.86 31.39 -8.41
C LEU A 274 26.29 31.75 -8.79
N LEU A 275 27.19 30.75 -8.83
CA LEU A 275 28.57 30.93 -9.24
C LEU A 275 28.66 31.48 -10.68
N ILE A 276 27.92 30.88 -11.62
CA ILE A 276 27.88 31.34 -13.02
C ILE A 276 27.36 32.79 -13.11
N SER A 277 26.37 33.15 -12.29
CA SER A 277 25.82 34.51 -12.23
C SER A 277 26.83 35.53 -11.73
N ASN A 278 27.58 35.17 -10.69
CA ASN A 278 28.64 36.01 -10.15
C ASN A 278 29.77 36.19 -11.18
N ASP A 279 30.22 35.09 -11.83
CA ASP A 279 31.23 35.14 -12.88
C ASP A 279 30.80 36.04 -14.05
N PHE A 280 29.54 35.92 -14.49
CA PHE A 280 28.97 36.75 -15.55
C PHE A 280 28.93 38.24 -15.16
N ASN A 281 28.48 38.53 -13.94
CA ASN A 281 28.41 39.90 -13.43
C ASN A 281 29.81 40.51 -13.30
N SER A 282 30.79 39.78 -12.78
CA SER A 282 32.18 40.24 -12.72
C SER A 282 32.75 40.51 -14.11
N ALA A 283 32.54 39.61 -15.08
CA ALA A 283 33.01 39.78 -16.46
C ALA A 283 32.45 41.06 -17.11
N ALA A 284 31.14 41.30 -17.02
CA ALA A 284 30.57 42.53 -17.58
C ALA A 284 30.96 43.79 -16.78
N GLN A 285 31.36 43.69 -15.50
CA GLN A 285 31.88 44.85 -14.75
C GLN A 285 33.28 45.20 -15.27
N ASN A 286 34.13 44.19 -15.41
CA ASN A 286 35.49 44.33 -15.93
C ASN A 286 35.53 44.74 -17.40
N LEU A 287 34.47 44.48 -18.17
CA LEU A 287 34.31 44.97 -19.54
C LEU A 287 34.14 46.49 -19.64
N GLY A 288 33.55 47.13 -18.63
CA GLY A 288 33.10 48.52 -18.72
C GLY A 288 34.20 49.54 -19.01
N SER A 289 35.29 49.52 -18.24
CA SER A 289 36.38 50.50 -18.41
C SER A 289 37.12 50.32 -19.75
N PRO A 290 37.59 49.11 -20.14
CA PRO A 290 38.18 48.88 -21.45
C PRO A 290 37.25 49.27 -22.61
N PHE A 291 35.95 48.99 -22.49
CA PHE A 291 34.96 49.35 -23.50
C PHE A 291 34.78 50.86 -23.65
N LEU A 292 34.68 51.62 -22.55
CA LEU A 292 34.54 53.07 -22.62
C LEU A 292 35.77 53.72 -23.25
N GLY A 293 36.97 53.23 -22.92
CA GLY A 293 38.21 53.66 -23.56
C GLY A 293 38.25 53.31 -25.04
N PHE A 294 37.79 52.11 -25.40
CA PHE A 294 37.67 51.68 -26.79
C PHE A 294 36.71 52.55 -27.61
N LYS A 295 35.52 52.80 -27.07
CA LYS A 295 34.50 53.66 -27.71
C LYS A 295 35.02 55.07 -27.93
N SER A 296 35.64 55.68 -26.92
CA SER A 296 36.19 57.04 -27.04
C SER A 296 37.24 57.14 -28.14
N ARG A 297 38.06 56.11 -28.34
CA ARG A 297 39.05 56.07 -29.44
C ARG A 297 38.39 55.97 -30.81
N PHE A 298 37.36 55.12 -30.93
CA PHE A 298 36.59 55.04 -32.16
C PHE A 298 35.89 56.34 -32.51
N ASP A 299 35.26 57.00 -31.53
CA ASP A 299 34.61 58.30 -31.71
C ASP A 299 35.63 59.35 -32.17
N TYR A 300 36.81 59.39 -31.53
CA TYR A 300 37.91 60.29 -31.90
C TYR A 300 38.42 60.05 -33.33
N ALA A 301 38.71 58.79 -33.69
CA ALA A 301 39.20 58.46 -35.03
C ALA A 301 38.14 58.74 -36.10
N THR A 302 36.86 58.53 -35.79
CA THR A 302 35.75 58.85 -36.69
C THR A 302 35.65 60.36 -36.92
N GLN A 303 35.69 61.16 -35.85
CA GLN A 303 35.57 62.61 -35.97
C GLN A 303 36.80 63.23 -36.66
N THR A 304 37.99 62.95 -36.15
CA THR A 304 39.23 63.61 -36.61
C THR A 304 39.67 63.05 -37.97
N SER A 305 39.75 61.73 -38.12
CA SER A 305 40.33 61.14 -39.34
C SER A 305 39.30 60.94 -40.45
N CYS A 306 38.07 60.53 -40.13
CA CYS A 306 37.07 60.29 -41.17
C CYS A 306 36.34 61.57 -41.59
N VAL A 307 35.85 62.38 -40.64
CA VAL A 307 35.04 63.58 -40.96
C VAL A 307 35.92 64.78 -41.33
N GLU A 308 36.92 65.11 -40.53
CA GLU A 308 37.73 66.32 -40.77
C GLU A 308 38.78 66.13 -41.88
N LEU A 309 39.41 64.94 -41.96
CA LEU A 309 40.47 64.65 -42.94
C LEU A 309 40.00 63.85 -44.17
N GLY A 310 38.79 63.28 -44.17
CA GLY A 310 38.27 62.47 -45.28
C GLY A 310 39.03 61.15 -45.51
N SER A 311 39.80 60.68 -44.53
CA SER A 311 40.72 59.54 -44.69
C SER A 311 40.04 58.17 -44.69
N CYS A 312 38.73 58.11 -44.52
CA CYS A 312 37.95 56.87 -44.38
C CYS A 312 37.06 56.53 -45.59
N ASP A 313 37.17 57.27 -46.69
CA ASP A 313 36.33 57.10 -47.89
C ASP A 313 36.63 55.81 -48.68
N GLY A 314 37.77 55.18 -48.41
CA GLY A 314 38.17 53.96 -49.09
C GLY A 314 37.40 52.72 -48.59
N PRO A 315 37.24 51.69 -49.44
CA PRO A 315 36.42 50.52 -49.14
C PRO A 315 36.92 49.69 -47.95
N ALA A 316 38.23 49.55 -47.76
CA ALA A 316 38.80 48.75 -46.67
C ALA A 316 38.63 49.46 -45.32
N VAL A 317 38.93 50.76 -45.25
CA VAL A 317 38.79 51.57 -44.02
C VAL A 317 37.31 51.71 -43.65
N SER A 318 36.45 52.06 -44.61
CA SER A 318 35.01 52.19 -44.38
C SER A 318 34.38 50.89 -43.86
N SER A 319 34.75 49.74 -44.46
CA SER A 319 34.28 48.43 -43.99
C SER A 319 34.75 48.12 -42.57
N PHE A 320 36.00 48.45 -42.23
CA PHE A 320 36.52 48.27 -40.88
C PHE A 320 35.74 49.11 -39.87
N PHE A 321 35.57 50.41 -40.11
CA PHE A 321 34.84 51.31 -39.20
C PHE A 321 33.39 50.90 -39.02
N LYS A 322 32.73 50.41 -40.07
CA LYS A 322 31.37 49.86 -39.97
C LYS A 322 31.32 48.65 -39.02
N GLN A 323 32.21 47.67 -39.22
CA GLN A 323 32.26 46.48 -38.36
C GLN A 323 32.62 46.83 -36.91
N VAL A 324 33.53 47.79 -36.70
CA VAL A 324 33.86 48.29 -35.36
C VAL A 324 32.67 49.02 -34.72
N GLY A 325 31.96 49.84 -35.48
CA GLY A 325 30.75 50.52 -35.02
C GLY A 325 29.67 49.53 -34.56
N ASP A 326 29.47 48.44 -35.31
CA ASP A 326 28.55 47.36 -34.91
C ASP A 326 29.00 46.68 -33.61
N ILE A 327 30.31 46.39 -33.46
CA ILE A 327 30.88 45.86 -32.22
C ILE A 327 30.64 46.83 -31.06
N ILE A 328 30.85 48.13 -31.25
CA ILE A 328 30.62 49.14 -30.21
C ILE A 328 29.16 49.19 -29.79
N ASN A 329 28.24 49.24 -30.76
CA ASN A 329 26.80 49.28 -30.50
C ASN A 329 26.34 48.05 -29.71
N ASN A 330 26.78 46.85 -30.12
CA ASN A 330 26.42 45.63 -29.39
C ASN A 330 27.11 45.56 -28.02
N THR A 331 28.38 45.94 -27.92
CA THR A 331 29.10 45.94 -26.63
C THR A 331 28.49 46.94 -25.65
N GLN A 332 27.96 48.07 -26.14
CA GLN A 332 27.22 49.06 -25.34
C GLN A 332 25.99 48.44 -24.65
N LEU A 333 25.32 47.49 -25.32
CA LEU A 333 24.21 46.73 -24.72
C LEU A 333 24.73 45.69 -23.73
N ILE A 334 25.82 45.00 -24.07
CA ILE A 334 26.37 43.88 -23.31
C ILE A 334 27.04 44.31 -22.00
N TYR A 335 27.83 45.39 -21.96
CA TYR A 335 28.58 45.75 -20.74
C TYR A 335 27.68 46.19 -19.58
N LYS A 336 26.42 46.54 -19.87
CA LYS A 336 25.37 46.81 -18.87
C LYS A 336 24.59 45.56 -18.46
N MET A 337 24.74 44.44 -19.16
CA MET A 337 24.07 43.20 -18.81
C MET A 337 24.54 42.71 -17.45
N ARG A 338 23.56 42.32 -16.64
CA ARG A 338 23.75 41.68 -15.34
C ARG A 338 22.72 40.58 -15.19
N ALA A 339 23.12 39.47 -14.58
CA ALA A 339 22.16 38.63 -13.89
C ALA A 339 21.56 39.47 -12.74
N PRO A 340 20.23 39.61 -12.63
CA PRO A 340 19.61 40.46 -11.63
C PRO A 340 19.98 40.06 -10.20
N ASP A 341 20.32 41.03 -9.34
CA ASP A 341 20.66 40.77 -7.94
C ASP A 341 19.53 40.06 -7.19
N THR A 342 18.28 40.35 -7.55
CA THR A 342 17.11 39.64 -7.02
C THR A 342 17.18 38.13 -7.27
N ALA A 343 17.62 37.70 -8.46
CA ALA A 343 17.77 36.28 -8.80
C ALA A 343 18.90 35.63 -7.99
N ASN A 344 20.04 36.30 -7.83
CA ASN A 344 21.16 35.82 -7.02
C ASN A 344 20.80 35.70 -5.53
N ASN A 345 20.04 36.67 -5.01
CA ASN A 345 19.53 36.63 -3.63
C ASN A 345 18.56 35.45 -3.45
N LEU A 346 17.66 35.21 -4.41
CA LEU A 346 16.75 34.06 -4.37
C LEU A 346 17.51 32.72 -4.43
N LEU A 347 18.55 32.59 -5.26
CA LEU A 347 19.41 31.41 -5.26
C LEU A 347 20.04 31.16 -3.89
N THR A 348 20.58 32.20 -3.25
CA THR A 348 21.16 32.11 -1.90
C THR A 348 20.12 31.67 -0.87
N THR A 349 18.90 32.22 -0.93
CA THR A 349 17.79 31.81 -0.08
C THR A 349 17.41 30.34 -0.31
N TYR A 350 17.28 29.91 -1.56
CA TYR A 350 16.86 28.54 -1.89
C TYR A 350 17.94 27.49 -1.59
N ILE A 351 19.23 27.84 -1.69
CA ILE A 351 20.34 26.99 -1.20
C ILE A 351 20.17 26.74 0.30
N LYS A 352 19.96 27.81 1.08
CA LYS A 352 19.76 27.70 2.51
C LYS A 352 18.49 26.90 2.86
N GLU A 353 17.37 27.19 2.21
CA GLU A 353 16.13 26.41 2.41
C GLU A 353 16.35 24.92 2.10
N ALA A 354 17.06 24.57 1.02
CA ALA A 354 17.38 23.17 0.71
C ALA A 354 18.24 22.49 1.79
N GLN A 355 19.21 23.22 2.35
CA GLN A 355 20.04 22.74 3.45
C GLN A 355 19.25 22.57 4.75
N ASP A 356 18.37 23.52 5.07
CA ASP A 356 17.50 23.49 6.26
C ASP A 356 16.50 22.33 6.19
N VAL A 357 15.89 22.08 5.02
CA VAL A 357 14.98 20.93 4.82
C VAL A 357 15.74 19.61 4.93
N ASN A 358 16.98 19.54 4.46
CA ASN A 358 17.84 18.37 4.64
C ASN A 358 18.17 18.10 6.12
N ALA A 359 18.53 19.15 6.87
CA ALA A 359 18.85 19.05 8.30
C ALA A 359 17.64 18.57 9.13
N THR A 360 16.45 18.99 8.73
CA THR A 360 15.17 18.67 9.39
C THR A 360 14.46 17.46 8.77
N ALA A 361 15.13 16.68 7.91
CA ALA A 361 14.49 15.61 7.14
C ALA A 361 13.95 14.42 7.98
N GLU A 362 14.41 14.32 9.25
CA GLU A 362 14.01 13.27 10.19
C GLU A 362 12.96 13.74 11.20
N GLU A 363 12.47 14.98 11.06
CA GLU A 363 11.41 15.53 11.90
C GLU A 363 10.04 14.93 11.54
N LEU A 364 9.21 14.79 12.57
CA LEU A 364 7.77 14.55 12.44
C LEU A 364 7.02 15.82 12.84
N SER A 365 5.78 15.92 12.41
CA SER A 365 4.87 16.97 12.89
C SER A 365 4.81 17.00 14.41
N ASP A 366 4.73 18.21 14.98
CA ASP A 366 4.59 18.37 16.42
C ASP A 366 3.18 17.99 16.91
N GLU A 367 2.95 18.10 18.22
CA GLU A 367 1.67 17.76 18.84
C GLU A 367 0.48 18.54 18.23
N SER A 368 0.66 19.85 18.01
CA SER A 368 -0.40 20.73 17.52
C SER A 368 -0.69 20.47 16.06
N GLU A 369 0.36 20.41 15.23
CA GLU A 369 0.27 20.11 13.81
C GLU A 369 -0.39 18.75 13.58
N SER A 370 0.01 17.74 14.35
CA SER A 370 -0.56 16.39 14.25
C SER A 370 -2.06 16.38 14.59
N ALA A 371 -2.47 17.12 15.60
CA ALA A 371 -3.88 17.25 15.97
C ALA A 371 -4.68 18.01 14.91
N ASP A 372 -4.10 19.06 14.32
CA ASP A 372 -4.76 19.87 13.30
C ASP A 372 -4.99 19.11 12.00
N LEU A 373 -4.07 18.21 11.60
CA LEU A 373 -4.27 17.30 10.47
C LEU A 373 -5.53 16.43 10.65
N PHE A 374 -5.77 15.89 11.85
CA PHE A 374 -6.99 15.12 12.11
C PHE A 374 -8.24 16.00 12.22
N ARG A 375 -8.17 17.15 12.94
CA ARG A 375 -9.31 18.07 13.09
C ARG A 375 -9.77 18.68 11.76
N GLY A 376 -8.81 18.99 10.89
CA GLY A 376 -9.06 19.50 9.54
C GLY A 376 -9.59 18.46 8.57
N GLY A 377 -9.62 17.18 8.96
CA GLY A 377 -10.03 16.08 8.07
C GLY A 377 -9.03 15.78 6.97
N GLU A 378 -7.76 16.14 7.17
CA GLU A 378 -6.67 15.92 6.21
C GLU A 378 -6.20 14.47 6.18
N ILE A 379 -6.49 13.70 7.24
CA ILE A 379 -6.15 12.28 7.38
C ILE A 379 -7.42 11.44 7.18
N GLN A 380 -7.61 10.91 5.97
CA GLN A 380 -8.79 10.10 5.60
C GLN A 380 -8.41 8.66 5.25
N SER A 381 -7.14 8.40 4.99
CA SER A 381 -6.63 7.13 4.52
C SER A 381 -5.16 6.91 4.91
N VAL A 382 -4.69 5.67 4.81
CA VAL A 382 -3.31 5.29 5.15
C VAL A 382 -2.27 6.03 4.29
N GLN A 383 -2.59 6.39 3.05
CA GLN A 383 -1.70 7.19 2.19
C GLN A 383 -1.47 8.60 2.73
N ASP A 384 -2.43 9.16 3.49
CA ASP A 384 -2.34 10.51 4.05
C ASP A 384 -1.36 10.59 5.23
N LEU A 385 -0.89 9.44 5.74
CA LEU A 385 0.06 9.41 6.85
C LEU A 385 1.38 10.14 6.55
N PHE A 386 1.76 10.30 5.28
CA PHE A 386 2.93 11.10 4.91
C PHE A 386 2.77 12.59 5.20
N LYS A 387 1.56 13.08 5.48
CA LYS A 387 1.35 14.46 5.96
C LYS A 387 1.96 14.70 7.35
N PHE A 388 2.25 13.64 8.12
CA PHE A 388 3.00 13.74 9.38
C PHE A 388 4.51 13.89 9.19
N VAL A 389 5.00 13.88 7.94
CA VAL A 389 6.41 14.05 7.60
C VAL A 389 6.56 15.43 6.96
N PRO A 390 6.90 16.50 7.71
CA PRO A 390 6.93 17.88 7.21
C PRO A 390 7.84 18.08 6.00
N THR A 391 8.88 17.25 5.88
CA THR A 391 9.80 17.24 4.74
C THR A 391 9.09 17.04 3.42
N VAL A 392 7.98 16.29 3.36
CA VAL A 392 7.21 16.06 2.13
C VAL A 392 6.69 17.39 1.58
N ASP A 393 5.98 18.16 2.41
CA ASP A 393 5.39 19.45 2.01
C ASP A 393 6.47 20.51 1.78
N ARG A 394 7.48 20.59 2.66
CA ARG A 394 8.62 21.51 2.50
C ARG A 394 9.33 21.28 1.17
N THR A 395 9.55 20.00 0.80
CA THR A 395 10.19 19.64 -0.47
C THR A 395 9.31 19.98 -1.68
N PHE A 396 8.00 19.75 -1.59
CA PHE A 396 7.06 20.11 -2.65
C PHE A 396 7.05 21.63 -2.92
N LEU A 397 7.06 22.45 -1.88
CA LEU A 397 7.12 23.91 -2.02
C LEU A 397 8.47 24.36 -2.59
N LEU A 398 9.57 23.79 -2.08
CA LEU A 398 10.92 24.12 -2.53
C LEU A 398 11.14 23.76 -4.01
N GLN A 399 10.62 22.63 -4.50
CA GLN A 399 10.76 22.26 -5.91
C GLN A 399 10.14 23.30 -6.85
N ARG A 400 9.01 23.92 -6.45
CA ARG A 400 8.34 24.95 -7.26
C ARG A 400 9.17 26.22 -7.34
N LYS A 401 9.78 26.61 -6.21
CA LYS A 401 10.71 27.73 -6.12
C LYS A 401 11.95 27.49 -7.00
N ILE A 402 12.54 26.30 -6.91
CA ILE A 402 13.70 25.90 -7.74
C ILE A 402 13.34 25.88 -9.22
N GLY A 403 12.19 25.30 -9.59
CA GLY A 403 11.71 25.30 -10.98
C GLY A 403 11.59 26.71 -11.54
N SER A 404 10.97 27.62 -10.79
CA SER A 404 10.80 29.02 -11.21
C SER A 404 12.12 29.75 -11.43
N ILE A 405 13.12 29.57 -10.57
CA ILE A 405 14.41 30.25 -10.75
C ILE A 405 15.21 29.63 -11.91
N VAL A 406 15.10 28.32 -12.11
CA VAL A 406 15.71 27.63 -13.25
C VAL A 406 15.10 28.10 -14.57
N ASP A 407 13.78 28.24 -14.64
CA ASP A 407 13.09 28.77 -15.83
C ASP A 407 13.49 30.22 -16.12
N PHE A 408 13.69 31.04 -15.08
CA PHE A 408 14.24 32.39 -15.22
C PHE A 408 15.61 32.37 -15.91
N TYR A 409 16.56 31.55 -15.46
CA TYR A 409 17.89 31.47 -16.08
C TYR A 409 17.84 30.87 -17.51
N ALA A 410 16.92 29.94 -17.77
CA ALA A 410 16.70 29.41 -19.12
C ALA A 410 16.22 30.51 -20.07
N GLY A 411 15.24 31.31 -19.65
CA GLY A 411 14.74 32.46 -20.42
C GLY A 411 15.82 33.52 -20.62
N TYR A 412 16.51 33.90 -19.54
CA TYR A 412 17.60 34.87 -19.59
C TYR A 412 18.71 34.45 -20.55
N SER A 413 19.10 33.17 -20.55
CA SER A 413 20.06 32.61 -21.51
C SER A 413 19.55 32.68 -22.94
N ALA A 414 18.32 32.21 -23.19
CA ALA A 414 17.72 32.19 -24.52
C ALA A 414 17.61 33.60 -25.14
N GLU A 415 17.27 34.61 -24.34
CA GLU A 415 17.12 35.99 -24.81
C GLU A 415 18.46 36.68 -25.14
N ASN A 416 19.53 36.36 -24.42
CA ASN A 416 20.76 37.17 -24.45
C ASN A 416 21.97 36.46 -25.09
N ARG A 417 21.99 35.13 -25.16
CA ARG A 417 23.19 34.39 -25.59
C ARG A 417 23.62 34.70 -27.02
N ASP A 418 22.66 34.94 -27.93
CA ASP A 418 22.94 35.12 -29.35
C ASP A 418 23.57 36.48 -29.62
N LEU A 419 23.16 37.52 -28.88
CA LEU A 419 23.79 38.84 -28.92
C LEU A 419 25.25 38.77 -28.43
N VAL A 420 25.49 38.13 -27.29
CA VAL A 420 26.86 37.99 -26.76
C VAL A 420 27.73 37.12 -27.66
N SER A 421 27.19 36.02 -28.18
CA SER A 421 27.93 35.11 -29.06
C SER A 421 28.29 35.74 -30.40
N SER A 422 27.34 36.45 -31.03
CA SER A 422 27.58 37.16 -32.29
C SER A 422 28.58 38.30 -32.10
N THR A 423 28.47 39.08 -31.03
CA THR A 423 29.42 40.15 -30.72
C THR A 423 30.83 39.61 -30.50
N PHE A 424 30.97 38.50 -29.75
CA PHE A 424 32.25 37.83 -29.58
C PHE A 424 32.85 37.41 -30.92
N ASN A 425 32.07 36.74 -31.77
CA ASN A 425 32.56 36.25 -33.05
C ASN A 425 32.98 37.42 -33.98
N SER A 426 32.18 38.49 -34.04
CA SER A 426 32.54 39.71 -34.78
C SER A 426 33.82 40.34 -34.25
N LEU A 427 33.96 40.43 -32.92
CA LEU A 427 35.15 40.95 -32.28
C LEU A 427 36.40 40.16 -32.70
N VAL A 428 36.36 38.83 -32.63
CA VAL A 428 37.47 37.96 -33.02
C VAL A 428 37.81 38.14 -34.50
N ASN A 429 36.79 38.12 -35.37
CA ASN A 429 37.00 38.27 -36.81
C ASN A 429 37.67 39.60 -37.17
N VAL A 430 37.24 40.70 -36.56
CA VAL A 430 37.81 42.02 -36.82
C VAL A 430 39.20 42.14 -36.21
N SER A 431 39.38 41.70 -34.96
CA SER A 431 40.66 41.80 -34.28
C SER A 431 41.74 40.99 -34.97
N ASP A 432 41.39 39.84 -35.56
CA ASP A 432 42.32 38.89 -36.17
C ASP A 432 42.50 39.11 -37.69
N SER A 433 41.69 39.99 -38.29
CA SER A 433 41.84 40.36 -39.69
C SER A 433 43.21 41.00 -39.99
N SER A 434 43.72 40.78 -41.21
CA SER A 434 44.90 41.49 -41.71
C SER A 434 44.61 42.99 -41.90
N SER A 435 45.64 43.83 -41.72
CA SER A 435 45.56 45.28 -41.99
C SER A 435 46.16 45.67 -43.35
N GLU A 436 46.68 44.72 -44.13
CA GLU A 436 47.40 45.02 -45.39
C GLU A 436 46.57 45.84 -46.40
N ALA A 437 45.28 45.51 -46.54
CA ALA A 437 44.39 46.25 -47.45
C ALA A 437 44.15 47.68 -46.97
N ILE A 438 44.04 47.88 -45.64
CA ILE A 438 43.89 49.20 -45.01
C ILE A 438 45.18 50.01 -45.18
N GLU A 439 46.35 49.41 -44.91
CA GLU A 439 47.65 50.06 -45.08
C GLU A 439 47.89 50.53 -46.52
N LYS A 440 47.55 49.68 -47.50
CA LYS A 440 47.67 50.00 -48.92
C LYS A 440 46.72 51.14 -49.32
N GLU A 441 45.49 51.13 -48.80
CA GLU A 441 44.47 52.14 -49.09
C GLU A 441 44.83 53.51 -48.49
N LEU A 442 45.37 53.53 -47.27
CA LEU A 442 45.79 54.75 -46.59
C LEU A 442 47.00 55.43 -47.24
N ASN A 443 47.81 54.69 -48.01
CA ASN A 443 48.93 55.20 -48.82
C ASN A 443 49.83 56.21 -48.07
N ILE A 444 50.30 55.82 -46.88
CA ILE A 444 51.02 56.68 -45.94
C ILE A 444 52.25 57.36 -46.55
N LYS A 445 52.89 56.72 -47.54
CA LYS A 445 54.04 57.29 -48.26
C LYS A 445 53.70 58.61 -48.98
N GLU A 446 52.50 58.72 -49.53
CA GLU A 446 52.04 59.91 -50.24
C GLU A 446 51.11 60.77 -49.37
N ARG A 447 50.55 60.20 -48.29
CA ARG A 447 49.67 60.89 -47.33
C ARG A 447 50.11 60.62 -45.89
N PRO A 448 51.16 61.30 -45.38
CA PRO A 448 51.72 61.05 -44.05
C PRO A 448 50.71 61.23 -42.91
N ASP A 449 49.74 62.14 -43.07
CA ASP A 449 48.69 62.43 -42.08
C ASP A 449 47.78 61.21 -41.80
N ASN A 450 47.76 60.22 -42.71
CA ASN A 450 47.00 58.97 -42.52
C ASN A 450 47.68 57.96 -41.58
N ASP A 451 48.94 58.20 -41.18
CA ASP A 451 49.64 57.31 -40.24
C ASP A 451 48.93 57.27 -38.87
N ASP A 452 48.44 58.41 -38.37
CA ASP A 452 47.70 58.44 -37.10
C ASP A 452 46.45 57.53 -37.17
N LEU A 453 45.69 57.59 -38.28
CA LEU A 453 44.55 56.71 -38.49
C LEU A 453 44.94 55.22 -38.49
N LEU A 454 46.04 54.86 -39.16
CA LEU A 454 46.56 53.48 -39.13
C LEU A 454 46.90 53.06 -37.69
N GLN A 455 47.59 53.92 -36.93
CA GLN A 455 47.91 53.65 -35.53
C GLN A 455 46.65 53.50 -34.67
N GLN A 456 45.61 54.33 -34.89
CA GLN A 456 44.33 54.17 -34.19
C GLN A 456 43.66 52.83 -34.53
N ILE A 457 43.67 52.40 -35.81
CA ILE A 457 43.14 51.10 -36.25
C ILE A 457 43.88 49.93 -35.58
N LEU A 458 45.21 49.97 -35.56
CA LEU A 458 46.03 48.93 -34.90
C LEU A 458 45.81 48.91 -33.38
N MET A 459 45.66 50.08 -32.76
CA MET A 459 45.36 50.20 -31.33
C MET A 459 43.95 49.67 -31.02
N MET A 460 42.95 49.98 -31.86
CA MET A 460 41.59 49.44 -31.74
C MET A 460 41.59 47.91 -31.78
N LYS A 461 42.28 47.30 -32.75
CA LYS A 461 42.47 45.84 -32.83
C LYS A 461 43.14 45.29 -31.56
N THR A 462 44.13 46.01 -31.02
CA THR A 462 44.82 45.61 -29.78
C THR A 462 43.88 45.63 -28.57
N VAL A 463 43.05 46.66 -28.42
CA VAL A 463 42.07 46.75 -27.32
C VAL A 463 40.99 45.67 -27.45
N MET A 464 40.54 45.35 -28.66
CA MET A 464 39.66 44.20 -28.88
C MET A 464 40.29 42.90 -28.34
N ARG A 465 41.53 42.59 -28.72
CA ARG A 465 42.22 41.35 -28.29
C ARG A 465 42.54 41.29 -26.80
N LYS A 466 42.97 42.41 -26.21
CA LYS A 466 43.51 42.43 -24.84
C LYS A 466 42.55 42.96 -23.78
N GLY A 467 41.61 43.82 -24.17
CA GLY A 467 40.71 44.50 -23.24
C GLY A 467 39.29 43.93 -23.21
N LEU A 468 38.78 43.53 -24.38
CA LEU A 468 37.39 43.11 -24.54
C LEU A 468 37.23 41.58 -24.65
N TYR A 469 38.18 40.91 -25.30
CA TYR A 469 38.11 39.48 -25.64
C TYR A 469 37.76 38.59 -24.44
N ASP A 470 38.56 38.62 -23.37
CA ASP A 470 38.39 37.70 -22.24
C ASP A 470 37.07 37.90 -21.51
N ASN A 471 36.65 39.16 -21.34
CA ASN A 471 35.40 39.50 -20.65
C ASN A 471 34.18 39.04 -21.45
N ILE A 472 34.14 39.31 -22.76
CA ILE A 472 33.02 38.88 -23.62
C ILE A 472 33.03 37.35 -23.78
N LEU A 473 34.21 36.71 -23.85
CA LEU A 473 34.34 35.26 -23.85
C LEU A 473 33.77 34.64 -22.56
N ALA A 474 34.11 35.19 -21.40
CA ALA A 474 33.61 34.72 -20.11
C ALA A 474 32.07 34.82 -20.04
N MET A 475 31.49 35.92 -20.52
CA MET A 475 30.04 36.08 -20.62
C MET A 475 29.40 35.04 -21.56
N LYS A 476 30.00 34.81 -22.74
CA LYS A 476 29.57 33.77 -23.69
C LYS A 476 29.61 32.38 -23.06
N GLN A 477 30.67 32.07 -22.32
CA GLN A 477 30.82 30.79 -21.63
C GLN A 477 29.83 30.61 -20.48
N ALA A 478 29.45 31.69 -19.79
CA ALA A 478 28.45 31.64 -18.73
C ALA A 478 27.08 31.16 -19.26
N PHE A 479 26.62 31.64 -20.42
CA PHE A 479 25.39 31.13 -21.04
C PHE A 479 25.44 29.65 -21.35
N LYS A 480 26.55 29.18 -21.92
CA LYS A 480 26.76 27.73 -22.14
C LYS A 480 26.70 26.96 -20.81
N ARG A 481 27.31 27.48 -19.74
CA ARG A 481 27.28 26.87 -18.42
C ARG A 481 25.88 26.86 -17.82
N TYR A 482 25.06 27.91 -17.99
CA TYR A 482 23.65 27.88 -17.59
C TYR A 482 22.91 26.76 -18.32
N ASP A 483 22.97 26.75 -19.65
CA ASP A 483 22.29 25.76 -20.50
C ASP A 483 22.69 24.32 -20.10
N ASP A 484 23.99 24.09 -19.87
CA ASP A 484 24.54 22.78 -19.46
C ASP A 484 24.03 22.33 -18.08
N GLN A 485 23.92 23.25 -17.10
CA GLN A 485 23.40 22.94 -15.76
C GLN A 485 21.90 22.63 -15.82
N ILE A 486 21.14 23.44 -16.54
CA ILE A 486 19.70 23.29 -16.69
C ILE A 486 19.38 21.99 -17.43
N ALA A 487 20.11 21.66 -18.49
CA ALA A 487 19.94 20.44 -19.27
C ALA A 487 20.11 19.17 -18.40
N LYS A 488 21.08 19.16 -17.48
CA LYS A 488 21.37 18.02 -16.58
C LYS A 488 20.38 17.91 -15.40
N SER A 489 19.65 18.96 -15.08
CA SER A 489 18.73 18.98 -13.95
C SER A 489 17.37 18.34 -14.25
N SER A 490 16.53 18.18 -13.22
CA SER A 490 15.10 17.85 -13.35
C SER A 490 14.21 19.04 -13.72
N PHE A 491 14.77 20.25 -13.77
CA PHE A 491 14.05 21.51 -13.95
C PHE A 491 14.38 22.18 -15.28
N GLY A 492 13.52 23.12 -15.70
CA GLY A 492 13.66 23.90 -16.92
C GLY A 492 12.57 23.62 -17.96
N PRO A 493 12.65 24.31 -19.10
CA PRO A 493 11.63 24.24 -20.15
C PRO A 493 11.35 22.79 -20.61
N GLY A 494 10.07 22.42 -20.60
CA GLY A 494 9.60 21.10 -21.02
C GLY A 494 9.83 19.97 -20.00
N LYS A 495 10.30 20.28 -18.78
CA LYS A 495 10.44 19.30 -17.69
C LYS A 495 9.36 19.51 -16.63
N ALA A 496 8.85 18.42 -16.08
CA ALA A 496 7.81 18.45 -15.05
C ALA A 496 8.35 18.80 -13.65
N GLY A 497 9.68 18.99 -13.50
CA GLY A 497 10.32 19.04 -12.20
C GLY A 497 10.25 17.68 -11.52
N VAL A 498 10.15 17.70 -10.20
CA VAL A 498 9.93 16.50 -9.39
C VAL A 498 8.43 16.31 -9.16
N VAL A 499 7.92 15.10 -9.31
CA VAL A 499 6.51 14.77 -9.07
C VAL A 499 6.43 13.79 -7.92
N MET A 500 5.69 14.15 -6.86
CA MET A 500 5.47 13.31 -5.69
C MET A 500 4.04 12.79 -5.70
N GLU A 501 3.89 11.47 -5.75
CA GLU A 501 2.60 10.79 -5.76
C GLU A 501 2.50 9.89 -4.52
N PRO A 502 1.87 10.35 -3.43
CA PRO A 502 1.51 9.49 -2.31
C PRO A 502 0.57 8.39 -2.79
N SER A 503 0.80 7.18 -2.31
CA SER A 503 -0.01 6.02 -2.65
C SER A 503 0.11 4.95 -1.58
N VAL A 504 -0.58 3.83 -1.80
CA VAL A 504 -0.59 2.71 -0.88
C VAL A 504 -0.50 1.41 -1.65
N ILE A 505 0.23 0.45 -1.09
CA ILE A 505 0.23 -0.92 -1.59
C ILE A 505 -0.26 -1.87 -0.49
N GLY A 506 -1.28 -2.65 -0.82
CA GLY A 506 -1.82 -3.67 0.06
C GLY A 506 -1.16 -5.02 -0.20
N TYR A 507 -0.84 -5.76 0.87
CA TYR A 507 -0.43 -7.16 0.76
C TYR A 507 -1.45 -8.09 1.42
N GLN A 508 -1.65 -9.25 0.80
CA GLN A 508 -2.65 -10.22 1.19
C GLN A 508 -2.12 -11.11 2.32
N ARG A 509 -3.01 -11.44 3.25
CA ARG A 509 -2.76 -12.44 4.29
C ARG A 509 -3.87 -13.48 4.27
N TRP A 510 -3.52 -14.71 4.61
CA TRP A 510 -4.47 -15.81 4.61
C TRP A 510 -4.08 -16.91 5.59
N THR A 511 -5.08 -17.65 6.05
CA THR A 511 -4.89 -18.92 6.76
C THR A 511 -5.47 -20.04 5.91
N LYS A 512 -4.73 -21.14 5.79
CA LYS A 512 -5.16 -22.34 5.08
C LYS A 512 -5.48 -23.45 6.07
N ILE A 513 -6.70 -23.99 5.98
CA ILE A 513 -7.03 -25.29 6.53
C ILE A 513 -6.65 -26.32 5.46
N PRO A 514 -5.69 -27.22 5.72
CA PRO A 514 -5.32 -28.26 4.76
C PRO A 514 -6.48 -29.26 4.61
N LYS A 515 -6.44 -30.03 3.52
CA LYS A 515 -7.30 -31.20 3.38
C LYS A 515 -7.05 -32.13 4.56
N MET A 516 -8.09 -32.46 5.32
CA MET A 516 -7.97 -33.26 6.53
C MET A 516 -9.19 -34.15 6.76
N ALA A 517 -8.98 -35.22 7.54
CA ALA A 517 -10.07 -36.07 7.98
C ALA A 517 -10.84 -35.39 9.12
N MET A 518 -12.17 -35.35 9.00
CA MET A 518 -13.06 -34.75 9.99
C MET A 518 -14.20 -35.72 10.35
N PRO A 519 -14.83 -35.56 11.53
CA PRO A 519 -16.00 -36.33 11.90
C PRO A 519 -17.24 -35.70 11.25
N CYS A 520 -17.76 -36.33 10.19
CA CYS A 520 -19.01 -35.93 9.57
C CYS A 520 -20.20 -36.55 10.30
N SER A 521 -21.26 -35.77 10.47
CA SER A 521 -22.49 -36.20 11.15
C SER A 521 -23.65 -36.39 10.17
N LYS A 522 -24.45 -37.44 10.36
CA LYS A 522 -25.70 -37.67 9.62
C LYS A 522 -26.82 -38.07 10.57
N GLN A 523 -28.03 -37.55 10.37
CA GLN A 523 -29.21 -38.04 11.06
C GLN A 523 -29.64 -39.38 10.49
N VAL A 524 -29.80 -40.38 11.36
CA VAL A 524 -30.23 -41.74 11.00
C VAL A 524 -31.43 -42.10 11.84
N THR A 525 -32.49 -42.60 11.19
CA THR A 525 -33.66 -43.17 11.86
C THR A 525 -33.59 -44.68 11.79
N LYS A 526 -33.59 -45.33 12.95
CA LYS A 526 -33.62 -46.79 13.05
C LYS A 526 -34.99 -47.26 13.54
N THR A 527 -35.57 -48.19 12.81
CA THR A 527 -36.81 -48.87 13.18
C THR A 527 -36.49 -50.14 13.95
N PHE A 528 -37.08 -50.28 15.13
CA PHE A 528 -36.95 -51.48 15.95
C PHE A 528 -38.27 -52.23 15.95
N ASN A 529 -38.21 -53.52 15.63
CA ASN A 529 -39.37 -54.40 15.62
C ASN A 529 -39.19 -55.49 16.68
N LYS A 530 -40.21 -55.71 17.51
CA LYS A 530 -40.23 -56.81 18.49
C LYS A 530 -41.66 -57.16 18.84
N SER A 531 -41.97 -58.45 18.83
CA SER A 531 -43.28 -59.01 19.20
C SER A 531 -44.48 -58.35 18.49
N GLY A 532 -44.35 -58.06 17.19
CA GLY A 532 -45.42 -57.45 16.38
C GLY A 532 -45.55 -55.92 16.50
N PHE A 533 -44.79 -55.27 17.37
CA PHE A 533 -44.74 -53.81 17.51
C PHE A 533 -43.52 -53.22 16.80
N SER A 534 -43.64 -51.97 16.36
CA SER A 534 -42.57 -51.21 15.72
C SER A 534 -42.40 -49.84 16.38
N LYS A 535 -41.15 -49.40 16.59
CA LYS A 535 -40.82 -48.07 17.10
C LYS A 535 -39.58 -47.51 16.43
N THR A 536 -39.64 -46.27 16.00
CA THR A 536 -38.52 -45.55 15.35
C THR A 536 -37.78 -44.69 16.36
N PHE A 537 -36.45 -44.60 16.20
CA PHE A 537 -35.62 -43.66 16.95
C PHE A 537 -34.62 -42.98 16.02
N SER A 538 -34.58 -41.65 16.04
CA SER A 538 -33.64 -40.85 15.26
C SER A 538 -32.46 -40.44 16.12
N PHE A 539 -31.25 -40.62 15.62
CA PHE A 539 -30.01 -40.25 16.30
C PHE A 539 -28.94 -39.81 15.30
N THR A 540 -27.94 -39.09 15.81
CA THR A 540 -26.79 -38.67 15.00
C THR A 540 -25.76 -39.79 14.94
N GLU A 541 -25.41 -40.22 13.74
CA GLU A 541 -24.27 -41.08 13.49
C GLU A 541 -23.09 -40.25 12.98
N TYR A 542 -21.89 -40.55 13.47
CA TYR A 542 -20.66 -39.89 13.07
C TYR A 542 -19.78 -40.86 12.28
N SER A 543 -19.16 -40.37 11.21
CA SER A 543 -18.27 -41.14 10.33
C SER A 543 -17.06 -40.31 9.90
N LYS A 544 -15.99 -40.98 9.48
CA LYS A 544 -14.78 -40.33 8.98
C LYS A 544 -15.05 -39.86 7.55
N CYS A 545 -14.92 -38.56 7.30
CA CYS A 545 -14.99 -37.99 5.97
C CYS A 545 -13.72 -37.17 5.69
N MET A 546 -13.36 -37.04 4.42
CA MET A 546 -12.31 -36.13 4.01
C MET A 546 -12.95 -34.79 3.63
N VAL A 547 -12.55 -33.73 4.30
CA VAL A 547 -12.97 -32.36 3.98
C VAL A 547 -11.86 -31.72 3.17
N GLU A 548 -12.22 -31.15 2.02
CA GLU A 548 -11.28 -30.43 1.17
C GLU A 548 -10.72 -29.21 1.90
N GLY A 549 -9.47 -28.87 1.58
CA GLY A 549 -8.81 -27.71 2.18
C GLY A 549 -9.52 -26.41 1.82
N ALA A 550 -9.52 -25.46 2.73
CA ALA A 550 -10.11 -24.14 2.53
C ALA A 550 -9.12 -23.04 2.90
N THR A 551 -9.25 -21.88 2.26
CA THR A 551 -8.43 -20.70 2.54
C THR A 551 -9.33 -19.55 2.94
N ALA A 552 -9.00 -18.90 4.05
CA ALA A 552 -9.66 -17.67 4.49
C ALA A 552 -8.69 -16.51 4.36
N TYR A 553 -9.17 -15.42 3.76
CA TYR A 553 -8.40 -14.21 3.52
C TYR A 553 -8.71 -13.18 4.61
N TYR A 554 -7.67 -12.62 5.20
CA TYR A 554 -7.75 -11.47 6.11
C TYR A 554 -7.79 -10.16 5.31
N PRO A 555 -8.18 -9.03 5.91
CA PRO A 555 -8.05 -7.75 5.23
C PRO A 555 -6.58 -7.47 4.92
N LYS A 556 -6.32 -6.86 3.77
CA LYS A 556 -4.97 -6.52 3.33
C LYS A 556 -4.36 -5.52 4.28
N LEU A 557 -3.11 -5.75 4.67
CA LEU A 557 -2.34 -4.74 5.38
C LEU A 557 -1.72 -3.79 4.37
N GLN A 558 -1.59 -2.54 4.78
CA GLN A 558 -1.26 -1.44 3.91
C GLN A 558 0.16 -0.93 4.18
N ILE A 559 0.91 -0.65 3.12
CA ILE A 559 2.19 0.04 3.18
C ILE A 559 2.03 1.32 2.36
N PRO A 560 1.93 2.49 3.01
CA PRO A 560 1.96 3.76 2.30
C PRO A 560 3.35 3.94 1.67
N TYR A 561 3.41 4.57 0.51
CA TYR A 561 4.66 4.98 -0.10
C TYR A 561 4.49 6.29 -0.88
N ILE A 562 5.59 7.03 -1.06
CA ILE A 562 5.66 8.13 -2.01
C ILE A 562 6.42 7.65 -3.24
N ARG A 563 5.82 7.84 -4.42
CA ARG A 563 6.52 7.71 -5.69
C ARG A 563 7.04 9.07 -6.12
N LEU A 564 8.36 9.19 -6.21
CA LEU A 564 9.03 10.38 -6.71
C LEU A 564 9.49 10.15 -8.14
N THR A 565 9.04 10.98 -9.07
CA THR A 565 9.52 10.99 -10.46
C THR A 565 10.43 12.21 -10.67
N LEU A 566 11.66 11.98 -11.17
CA LEU A 566 12.74 12.97 -11.32
C LEU A 566 12.97 13.45 -12.76
#